data_AF-A0A256ZXF5-F1
#
_entry.id   AF-A0A256ZXF5-F1
#
_cell.length_a   1.000
_cell.length_b   1.000
_cell.length_c   1.000
_cell.angle_alpha   90.00
_cell.angle_beta   90.00
_cell.angle_gamma   90.00
#
_symmetry.space_group_name_H-M   'P 1'
#
loop_
_entity.id
_entity.type
_entity.pdbx_description
1 polymer ?
#
loop_
_entity_poly.entity_id
_entity_poly.type
_entity_poly.pdbx_seq_one_letter_code
_entity_poly.pdbx_strand_id
1 'polypeptide(L)'
;MNAKNTDTNKRTFLISIIEEELSKFKTFDEKVALIDAFLQFSQNPTSATAGYAVEENIERIKKNIEIRFKITQKNVEDITNVVKLFAIKAKNIDYDFYSWYGEIKHYLKETYLKDLLTWREKLYKKLDHKQKEYFMFLLHALLKKGGSSQVIKWFKEYFGLDILEREVEDILVKYGLADILFWRHSRDRYYTAEILVPFAFLKELANLKLFRNPLAQEDIDSLVSKLTIIEIKCLEEALKRTDHPTVHFGGEGVPGLLVKLENKLMYSIDKKWHKLSLSPFILDMLESKIVKLKEEITKDITEKLIKVLNNLVLRSHEVTVGAVTWQYVFDYEGAHGFLVKYSLDPMESPLEVGVAIIPYVFHISHQETISHYIEEKLRTPYKIVFVEKEPIITLTRDLSWLGGITTVFLKEKDEYALMQIGTTTWLRSPHREWYSIFLKEFIEEIKRQGIEVSAEQHLLVPLPKFPRLEHARRELLELEPYLRSILRQKLKEMYGSTWIKELYNKVPGIMRDLEIKCKKIRRKITDILDCTDLGTIYALLKQLKELDILEPSDIELLRILKDRRNELVHLKEEDLKKDLEEEKYRMIIANVRYIKSKLQGKLRMS
;
A
#
# COMPACT_ATOMS: atom_id res chain seq x y z
N MET A 1 -31.63 44.04 -5.84
CA MET A 1 -30.56 44.33 -6.83
C MET A 1 -30.32 43.06 -7.64
N ASN A 2 -30.36 43.15 -8.97
CA ASN A 2 -30.29 42.00 -9.88
C ASN A 2 -28.86 41.44 -9.98
N ALA A 3 -28.63 40.23 -9.47
CA ALA A 3 -27.33 39.54 -9.52
C ALA A 3 -26.72 39.44 -10.95
N LYS A 4 -27.57 39.28 -11.99
CA LYS A 4 -27.12 39.26 -13.40
C LYS A 4 -26.49 40.58 -13.89
N ASN A 5 -26.90 41.71 -13.31
CA ASN A 5 -26.39 43.02 -13.74
C ASN A 5 -25.03 43.33 -13.09
N THR A 6 -24.79 42.81 -11.88
CA THR A 6 -23.50 42.94 -11.18
C THR A 6 -22.39 42.10 -11.82
N ASP A 7 -22.68 40.86 -12.27
CA ASP A 7 -21.67 40.00 -12.89
C ASP A 7 -21.22 40.50 -14.26
N THR A 8 -22.16 41.03 -15.07
CA THR A 8 -21.85 41.65 -16.36
C THR A 8 -20.92 42.87 -16.19
N ASN A 9 -21.15 43.69 -15.16
CA ASN A 9 -20.31 44.85 -14.86
C ASN A 9 -18.90 44.45 -14.36
N LYS A 10 -18.78 43.38 -13.57
CA LYS A 10 -17.48 42.86 -13.10
C LYS A 10 -16.61 42.36 -14.26
N ARG A 11 -17.20 41.59 -15.16
CA ARG A 11 -16.49 41.04 -16.32
C ARG A 11 -16.02 42.14 -17.28
N THR A 12 -16.89 43.09 -17.61
CA THR A 12 -16.50 44.25 -18.43
C THR A 12 -15.38 45.06 -17.77
N PHE A 13 -15.43 45.25 -16.46
CA PHE A 13 -14.38 45.93 -15.72
C PHE A 13 -13.05 45.18 -15.74
N LEU A 14 -13.06 43.85 -15.52
CA LEU A 14 -11.86 43.01 -15.61
C LEU A 14 -11.22 43.06 -17.00
N ILE A 15 -12.03 42.94 -18.06
CA ILE A 15 -11.56 43.06 -19.44
C ILE A 15 -10.89 44.42 -19.62
N SER A 16 -11.55 45.51 -19.20
CA SER A 16 -11.02 46.86 -19.38
C SER A 16 -9.65 47.04 -18.71
N ILE A 17 -9.48 46.59 -17.46
CA ILE A 17 -8.21 46.75 -16.74
C ILE A 17 -7.14 45.81 -17.27
N ILE A 18 -7.45 44.53 -17.46
CA ILE A 18 -6.43 43.54 -17.80
C ILE A 18 -5.96 43.78 -19.25
N GLU A 19 -6.85 44.00 -20.20
CA GLU A 19 -6.46 44.23 -21.61
C GLU A 19 -5.72 45.56 -21.81
N GLU A 20 -6.19 46.65 -21.18
CA GLU A 20 -5.52 47.95 -21.26
C GLU A 20 -4.09 47.87 -20.70
N GLU A 21 -3.92 47.23 -19.54
CA GLU A 21 -2.60 47.11 -18.90
C GLU A 21 -1.70 46.11 -19.63
N LEU A 22 -2.24 45.01 -20.16
CA LEU A 22 -1.47 44.04 -20.96
C LEU A 22 -0.82 44.67 -22.19
N SER A 23 -1.43 45.69 -22.78
CA SER A 23 -0.89 46.41 -23.94
C SER A 23 0.43 47.14 -23.63
N LYS A 24 0.67 47.48 -22.35
CA LYS A 24 1.87 48.21 -21.89
C LYS A 24 3.08 47.28 -21.69
N PHE A 25 2.85 45.98 -21.53
CA PHE A 25 3.90 44.96 -21.40
C PHE A 25 4.30 44.41 -22.77
N LYS A 26 5.61 44.34 -23.04
CA LYS A 26 6.14 44.05 -24.38
C LYS A 26 6.41 42.57 -24.59
N THR A 27 6.92 41.89 -23.56
CA THR A 27 7.33 40.49 -23.68
C THR A 27 6.23 39.54 -23.24
N PHE A 28 6.29 38.31 -23.73
CA PHE A 28 5.37 37.25 -23.30
C PHE A 28 5.45 37.00 -21.78
N ASP A 29 6.66 36.99 -21.22
CA ASP A 29 6.86 36.72 -19.79
C ASP A 29 6.29 37.85 -18.92
N GLU A 30 6.41 39.11 -19.33
CA GLU A 30 5.78 40.25 -18.64
C GLU A 30 4.25 40.16 -18.66
N LYS A 31 3.66 39.83 -19.82
CA LYS A 31 2.20 39.68 -19.96
C LYS A 31 1.66 38.54 -19.09
N VAL A 32 2.33 37.38 -19.12
CA VAL A 32 1.95 36.24 -18.29
C VAL A 32 2.14 36.56 -16.81
N ALA A 33 3.18 37.31 -16.42
CA ALA A 33 3.38 37.72 -15.04
C ALA A 33 2.21 38.58 -14.51
N LEU A 34 1.67 39.50 -15.31
CA LEU A 34 0.47 40.25 -14.94
C LEU A 34 -0.74 39.33 -14.74
N ILE A 35 -0.97 38.41 -15.68
CA ILE A 35 -2.08 37.44 -15.62
C ILE A 35 -1.94 36.54 -14.37
N ASP A 36 -0.73 36.05 -14.11
CA ASP A 36 -0.41 35.24 -12.93
C ASP A 36 -0.61 36.04 -11.64
N ALA A 37 -0.28 37.33 -11.60
CA ALA A 37 -0.54 38.21 -10.45
C ALA A 37 -2.05 38.30 -10.10
N PHE A 38 -2.91 38.47 -11.11
CA PHE A 38 -4.35 38.46 -10.93
C PHE A 38 -4.88 37.09 -10.49
N LEU A 39 -4.30 36.01 -11.02
CA LEU A 39 -4.65 34.67 -10.58
C LEU A 39 -4.30 34.46 -9.11
N GLN A 40 -3.08 34.82 -8.69
CA GLN A 40 -2.67 34.74 -7.28
C GLN A 40 -3.56 35.59 -6.37
N PHE A 41 -3.93 36.80 -6.81
CA PHE A 41 -4.89 37.65 -6.10
C PHE A 41 -6.25 36.95 -5.90
N SER A 42 -6.73 36.23 -6.91
CA SER A 42 -7.96 35.43 -6.84
C SER A 42 -7.85 34.18 -5.96
N GLN A 43 -6.64 33.79 -5.57
CA GLN A 43 -6.36 32.65 -4.70
C GLN A 43 -6.14 33.06 -3.24
N ASN A 44 -6.41 34.31 -2.89
CA ASN A 44 -6.24 34.83 -1.55
C ASN A 44 -7.01 33.95 -0.52
N PRO A 45 -6.30 33.36 0.45
CA PRO A 45 -6.89 32.41 1.38
C PRO A 45 -7.58 33.09 2.58
N THR A 46 -7.39 34.40 2.77
CA THR A 46 -7.90 35.11 3.94
C THR A 46 -9.39 35.38 3.83
N SER A 47 -10.11 35.15 4.93
CA SER A 47 -11.56 35.32 4.92
C SER A 47 -12.05 36.77 4.99
N ALA A 48 -13.28 37.00 4.52
CA ALA A 48 -13.97 38.28 4.68
C ALA A 48 -14.00 38.74 6.14
N THR A 49 -14.27 37.81 7.07
CA THR A 49 -14.29 38.09 8.52
C THR A 49 -12.92 38.50 9.08
N ALA A 50 -11.83 38.15 8.41
CA ALA A 50 -10.46 38.56 8.74
C ALA A 50 -10.00 39.83 7.99
N GLY A 51 -10.85 40.41 7.13
CA GLY A 51 -10.59 41.65 6.40
C GLY A 51 -9.82 41.48 5.09
N TYR A 52 -9.90 40.31 4.44
CA TYR A 52 -9.27 39.95 3.15
C TYR A 52 -7.74 40.05 3.05
N ALA A 53 -7.04 40.83 3.89
CA ALA A 53 -5.58 40.99 3.86
C ALA A 53 -5.00 41.25 2.46
N VAL A 54 -5.63 42.18 1.73
CA VAL A 54 -5.30 42.50 0.34
C VAL A 54 -3.87 43.03 0.20
N GLU A 55 -3.46 43.95 1.08
CA GLU A 55 -2.16 44.61 1.01
C GLU A 55 -1.03 43.63 1.33
N GLU A 56 -1.22 42.80 2.35
CA GLU A 56 -0.25 41.77 2.74
C GLU A 56 -0.08 40.74 1.61
N ASN A 57 -1.16 40.36 0.93
CA ASN A 57 -1.09 39.45 -0.21
C ASN A 57 -0.43 40.08 -1.44
N ILE A 58 -0.61 41.37 -1.72
CA ILE A 58 0.09 42.04 -2.84
C ILE A 58 1.61 41.97 -2.66
N GLU A 59 2.12 42.14 -1.44
CA GLU A 59 3.55 41.98 -1.15
C GLU A 59 4.06 40.54 -1.38
N ARG A 60 3.19 39.54 -1.21
CA ARG A 60 3.52 38.12 -1.43
C ARG A 60 3.46 37.76 -2.91
N ILE A 61 2.47 38.30 -3.63
CA ILE A 61 2.38 38.23 -5.09
C ILE A 61 3.64 38.82 -5.72
N LYS A 62 4.11 39.98 -5.23
CA LYS A 62 5.38 40.59 -5.65
C LYS A 62 6.54 39.60 -5.58
N LYS A 63 6.76 39.01 -4.40
CA LYS A 63 7.84 38.03 -4.18
C LYS A 63 7.72 36.79 -5.08
N ASN A 64 6.51 36.26 -5.23
CA ASN A 64 6.27 35.11 -6.11
C ASN A 64 6.62 35.43 -7.56
N ILE A 65 6.28 36.63 -8.04
CA ILE A 65 6.61 37.09 -9.40
C ILE A 65 8.13 37.24 -9.56
N GLU A 66 8.81 37.85 -8.59
CA GLU A 66 10.28 37.99 -8.58
C GLU A 66 11.00 36.64 -8.65
N ILE A 67 10.48 35.62 -7.95
CA ILE A 67 11.04 34.26 -7.98
C ILE A 67 10.81 33.57 -9.32
N ARG A 68 9.62 33.75 -9.92
CA ARG A 68 9.19 33.03 -11.14
C ARG A 68 9.72 33.63 -12.43
N PHE A 69 9.61 34.95 -12.56
CA PHE A 69 9.77 35.64 -13.83
C PHE A 69 11.10 36.38 -13.83
N LYS A 70 11.87 36.20 -14.90
CA LYS A 70 13.13 36.93 -15.13
C LYS A 70 12.84 38.30 -15.77
N ILE A 71 11.98 39.08 -15.15
CA ILE A 71 11.60 40.43 -15.60
C ILE A 71 12.27 41.50 -14.73
N THR A 72 12.30 42.74 -15.22
CA THR A 72 12.93 43.83 -14.47
C THR A 72 12.15 44.19 -13.21
N GLN A 73 12.85 44.65 -12.17
CA GLN A 73 12.22 45.09 -10.92
C GLN A 73 11.15 46.16 -11.15
N LYS A 74 11.39 47.07 -12.09
CA LYS A 74 10.40 48.08 -12.50
C LYS A 74 9.11 47.44 -13.01
N ASN A 75 9.20 46.43 -13.87
CA ASN A 75 8.01 45.75 -14.39
C ASN A 75 7.28 44.97 -13.29
N VAL A 76 8.00 44.37 -12.33
CA VAL A 76 7.38 43.75 -11.15
C VAL A 76 6.56 44.78 -10.37
N GLU A 77 7.14 45.95 -10.10
CA GLU A 77 6.45 47.03 -9.40
C GLU A 77 5.24 47.53 -10.18
N ASP A 78 5.37 47.74 -11.49
CA ASP A 78 4.27 48.13 -12.36
C ASP A 78 3.12 47.11 -12.31
N ILE A 79 3.41 45.80 -12.38
CA ILE A 79 2.41 44.72 -12.24
C ILE A 79 1.71 44.78 -10.87
N THR A 80 2.46 44.91 -9.78
CA THR A 80 1.88 44.95 -8.43
C THR A 80 1.03 46.21 -8.21
N ASN A 81 1.41 47.33 -8.81
CA ASN A 81 0.63 48.57 -8.79
C ASN A 81 -0.68 48.42 -9.56
N VAL A 82 -0.70 47.69 -10.69
CA VAL A 82 -1.93 47.38 -11.42
C VAL A 82 -2.89 46.58 -10.53
N VAL A 83 -2.41 45.52 -9.86
CA VAL A 83 -3.24 44.71 -8.95
C VAL A 83 -3.75 45.54 -7.77
N LYS A 84 -2.93 46.43 -7.21
CA LYS A 84 -3.32 47.34 -6.12
C LYS A 84 -4.41 48.32 -6.57
N LEU A 85 -4.26 48.94 -7.73
CA LEU A 85 -5.24 49.85 -8.31
C LEU A 85 -6.55 49.14 -8.66
N PHE A 86 -6.44 47.91 -9.18
CA PHE A 86 -7.60 47.04 -9.38
C PHE A 86 -8.36 46.84 -8.07
N ALA A 87 -7.68 46.44 -6.99
CA ALA A 87 -8.35 46.17 -5.71
C ALA A 87 -9.08 47.40 -5.15
N ILE A 88 -8.47 48.59 -5.25
CA ILE A 88 -9.09 49.85 -4.82
C ILE A 88 -10.37 50.14 -5.62
N LYS A 89 -10.32 49.99 -6.94
CA LYS A 89 -11.47 50.26 -7.83
C LYS A 89 -12.55 49.19 -7.70
N ALA A 90 -12.17 47.91 -7.62
CA ALA A 90 -13.06 46.76 -7.47
C ALA A 90 -13.93 46.90 -6.21
N LYS A 91 -13.34 47.35 -5.10
CA LYS A 91 -14.04 47.61 -3.82
C LYS A 91 -15.20 48.60 -3.95
N ASN A 92 -15.13 49.54 -4.90
CA ASN A 92 -16.20 50.52 -5.14
C ASN A 92 -17.36 49.96 -5.99
N ILE A 93 -17.11 48.88 -6.74
CA ILE A 93 -18.12 48.20 -7.57
C ILE A 93 -18.80 47.09 -6.76
N ASP A 94 -18.00 46.25 -6.09
CA ASP A 94 -18.46 45.25 -5.13
C ASP A 94 -17.43 45.10 -4.01
N TYR A 95 -17.88 45.30 -2.77
CA TYR A 95 -17.04 45.21 -1.58
C TYR A 95 -16.69 43.75 -1.22
N ASP A 96 -17.48 42.78 -1.67
CA ASP A 96 -17.21 41.36 -1.44
C ASP A 96 -16.16 40.82 -2.43
N PHE A 97 -14.91 40.76 -1.97
CA PHE A 97 -13.80 40.24 -2.75
C PHE A 97 -13.93 38.75 -3.09
N TYR A 98 -14.72 37.95 -2.38
CA TYR A 98 -14.93 36.56 -2.77
C TYR A 98 -15.64 36.43 -4.12
N SER A 99 -16.58 37.33 -4.39
CA SER A 99 -17.23 37.36 -5.69
C SER A 99 -16.25 37.74 -6.81
N TRP A 100 -15.32 38.66 -6.54
CA TRP A 100 -14.23 38.98 -7.47
C TRP A 100 -13.29 37.80 -7.71
N TYR A 101 -12.93 37.04 -6.66
CA TYR A 101 -12.03 35.89 -6.80
C TYR A 101 -12.58 34.83 -7.75
N GLY A 102 -13.88 34.52 -7.64
CA GLY A 102 -14.55 33.61 -8.57
C GLY A 102 -14.53 34.13 -10.02
N GLU A 103 -14.91 35.39 -10.22
CA GLU A 103 -15.00 36.00 -11.56
C GLU A 103 -13.63 36.14 -12.23
N ILE A 104 -12.60 36.57 -11.49
CA ILE A 104 -11.23 36.64 -12.01
C ILE A 104 -10.79 35.25 -12.45
N LYS A 105 -10.93 34.23 -11.60
CA LYS A 105 -10.51 32.87 -11.92
C LYS A 105 -11.22 32.32 -13.15
N HIS A 106 -12.52 32.60 -13.28
CA HIS A 106 -13.32 32.20 -14.43
C HIS A 106 -12.86 32.91 -15.72
N TYR A 107 -12.73 34.24 -15.68
CA TYR A 107 -12.26 35.04 -16.81
C TYR A 107 -10.87 34.61 -17.30
N LEU A 108 -9.92 34.42 -16.36
CA LEU A 108 -8.56 34.01 -16.69
C LEU A 108 -8.52 32.59 -17.28
N LYS A 109 -9.38 31.69 -16.79
CA LYS A 109 -9.49 30.33 -17.33
C LYS A 109 -10.00 30.33 -18.78
N GLU A 110 -10.99 31.16 -19.09
CA GLU A 110 -11.55 31.24 -20.45
C GLU A 110 -10.61 31.92 -21.44
N THR A 111 -9.89 32.96 -20.99
CA THR A 111 -9.16 33.86 -21.89
C THR A 111 -7.67 33.54 -21.97
N TYR A 112 -7.02 33.23 -20.84
CA TYR A 112 -5.55 33.16 -20.75
C TYR A 112 -5.00 31.82 -20.24
N LEU A 113 -5.84 30.80 -20.05
CA LEU A 113 -5.37 29.48 -19.62
C LEU A 113 -4.25 28.96 -20.53
N LYS A 114 -4.39 29.12 -21.85
CA LYS A 114 -3.37 28.69 -22.81
C LYS A 114 -2.01 29.35 -22.56
N ASP A 115 -1.99 30.65 -22.24
CA ASP A 115 -0.75 31.39 -22.01
C ASP A 115 -0.10 30.99 -20.68
N LEU A 116 -0.90 30.87 -19.62
CA LEU A 116 -0.46 30.37 -18.31
C LEU A 116 0.16 28.96 -18.39
N LEU A 117 -0.44 28.09 -19.20
CA LEU A 117 0.06 26.74 -19.44
C LEU A 117 1.32 26.75 -20.33
N THR A 118 1.31 27.53 -21.41
CA THR A 118 2.46 27.65 -22.34
C THR A 118 3.71 28.17 -21.64
N TRP A 119 3.56 29.11 -20.69
CA TRP A 119 4.70 29.58 -19.89
C TRP A 119 5.34 28.45 -19.08
N ARG A 120 4.54 27.58 -18.44
CA ARG A 120 5.02 26.43 -17.68
C ARG A 120 5.69 25.37 -18.58
N GLU A 121 5.17 25.15 -19.79
CA GLU A 121 5.83 24.29 -20.78
C GLU A 121 7.20 24.85 -21.20
N LYS A 122 7.29 26.16 -21.45
CA LYS A 122 8.57 26.84 -21.78
C LYS A 122 9.54 26.77 -20.61
N LEU A 123 9.07 26.95 -19.38
CA LEU A 123 9.87 26.81 -18.16
C LEU A 123 10.43 25.39 -18.05
N TYR A 124 9.56 24.38 -18.11
CA TYR A 124 9.95 22.98 -18.00
C TYR A 124 11.00 22.56 -19.03
N LYS A 125 10.85 22.99 -20.29
CA LYS A 125 11.83 22.67 -21.35
C LYS A 125 13.24 23.14 -21.03
N LYS A 126 13.39 24.25 -20.28
CA LYS A 126 14.68 24.83 -19.86
C LYS A 126 15.28 24.16 -18.63
N LEU A 127 14.51 23.35 -17.89
CA LEU A 127 14.98 22.65 -16.70
C LEU A 127 15.96 21.52 -17.10
N ASP A 128 16.96 21.30 -16.25
CA ASP A 128 17.83 20.11 -16.36
C ASP A 128 17.07 18.83 -16.00
N HIS A 129 17.69 17.66 -16.20
CA HIS A 129 17.06 16.37 -15.96
C HIS A 129 16.52 16.22 -14.53
N LYS A 130 17.31 16.60 -13.52
CA LYS A 130 16.95 16.46 -12.10
C LYS A 130 15.81 17.42 -11.74
N GLN A 131 15.87 18.65 -12.24
CA GLN A 131 14.81 19.64 -12.06
C GLN A 131 13.50 19.21 -12.75
N LYS A 132 13.58 18.54 -13.91
CA LYS A 132 12.39 17.97 -14.57
C LYS A 132 11.75 16.86 -13.76
N GLU A 133 12.55 15.98 -13.15
CA GLU A 133 12.04 14.97 -12.23
C GLU A 133 11.34 15.61 -11.02
N TYR A 134 11.96 16.65 -10.44
CA TYR A 134 11.38 17.38 -9.32
C TYR A 134 10.05 18.04 -9.70
N PHE A 135 10.02 18.71 -10.86
CA PHE A 135 8.81 19.35 -11.38
C PHE A 135 7.69 18.33 -11.56
N MET A 136 7.97 17.20 -12.21
CA MET A 136 6.97 16.17 -12.47
C MET A 136 6.47 15.53 -11.18
N PHE A 137 7.37 15.23 -10.25
CA PHE A 137 6.99 14.70 -8.94
C PHE A 137 6.05 15.66 -8.21
N LEU A 138 6.47 16.92 -8.05
CA LEU A 138 5.71 17.92 -7.30
C LEU A 138 4.35 18.22 -7.95
N LEU A 139 4.30 18.33 -9.27
CA LEU A 139 3.04 18.51 -10.01
C LEU A 139 2.05 17.38 -9.70
N HIS A 140 2.49 16.12 -9.80
CA HIS A 140 1.60 14.97 -9.58
C HIS A 140 1.30 14.75 -8.09
N ALA A 141 2.22 15.09 -7.19
CA ALA A 141 2.01 15.02 -5.74
C ALA A 141 0.98 16.06 -5.27
N LEU A 142 1.01 17.29 -5.79
CA LEU A 142 0.03 18.34 -5.47
C LEU A 142 -1.40 18.01 -5.94
N LEU A 143 -1.56 17.09 -6.88
CA LEU A 143 -2.87 16.60 -7.31
C LEU A 143 -3.48 15.56 -6.36
N LYS A 144 -2.69 15.04 -5.42
CA LYS A 144 -3.15 14.04 -4.44
C LYS A 144 -3.83 14.70 -3.25
N LYS A 145 -4.62 13.91 -2.52
CA LYS A 145 -5.25 14.36 -1.28
C LYS A 145 -4.15 14.57 -0.24
N GLY A 146 -3.92 15.81 0.15
CA GLY A 146 -2.97 16.17 1.18
C GLY A 146 -2.68 17.67 1.22
N GLY A 147 -2.22 18.17 2.36
CA GLY A 147 -1.77 19.56 2.49
C GLY A 147 -0.41 19.80 1.83
N SER A 148 -0.09 21.05 1.50
CA SER A 148 1.22 21.41 0.91
C SER A 148 2.42 20.95 1.76
N SER A 149 2.30 21.00 3.10
CA SER A 149 3.35 20.49 4.03
C SER A 149 3.60 18.98 3.87
N GLN A 150 2.54 18.20 3.60
CA GLN A 150 2.64 16.76 3.36
C GLN A 150 3.37 16.47 2.04
N VAL A 151 3.07 17.22 0.98
CA VAL A 151 3.79 17.12 -0.30
C VAL A 151 5.28 17.46 -0.15
N ILE A 152 5.62 18.47 0.65
CA ILE A 152 7.02 18.83 0.94
C ILE A 152 7.75 17.68 1.65
N LYS A 153 7.14 17.10 2.69
CA LYS A 153 7.72 15.95 3.40
C LYS A 153 7.91 14.76 2.46
N TRP A 154 6.89 14.45 1.66
CA TRP A 154 6.94 13.37 0.67
C TRP A 154 8.06 13.58 -0.35
N PHE A 155 8.19 14.79 -0.90
CA PHE A 155 9.28 15.14 -1.82
C PHE A 155 10.66 14.94 -1.18
N LYS A 156 10.86 15.42 0.05
CA LYS A 156 12.12 15.25 0.78
C LYS A 156 12.45 13.78 1.02
N GLU A 157 11.48 12.99 1.46
CA GLU A 157 11.67 11.56 1.72
C GLU A 157 11.96 10.78 0.43
N TYR A 158 11.24 11.08 -0.66
CA TYR A 158 11.44 10.42 -1.93
C TYR A 158 12.83 10.68 -2.49
N PHE A 159 13.31 11.92 -2.47
CA PHE A 159 14.62 12.25 -3.03
C PHE A 159 15.77 12.14 -2.01
N GLY A 160 15.48 11.75 -0.76
CA GLY A 160 16.48 11.66 0.31
C GLY A 160 17.16 13.00 0.60
N LEU A 161 16.40 14.10 0.56
CA LEU A 161 16.93 15.46 0.67
C LEU A 161 16.90 15.96 2.12
N ASP A 162 18.06 16.42 2.58
CA ASP A 162 18.22 17.11 3.85
C ASP A 162 18.24 18.64 3.64
N ILE A 163 17.08 19.17 3.25
CA ILE A 163 16.86 20.60 2.98
C ILE A 163 15.71 21.14 3.85
N LEU A 164 15.69 22.45 4.09
CA LEU A 164 14.61 23.12 4.84
C LEU A 164 13.30 23.09 4.05
N GLU A 165 12.16 23.11 4.74
CA GLU A 165 10.84 23.14 4.08
C GLU A 165 10.68 24.36 3.17
N ARG A 166 11.18 25.53 3.61
CA ARG A 166 11.18 26.77 2.83
C ARG A 166 11.92 26.64 1.49
N GLU A 167 12.98 25.84 1.41
CA GLU A 167 13.67 25.60 0.14
C GLU A 167 12.80 24.84 -0.86
N VAL A 168 11.91 23.96 -0.38
CA VAL A 168 10.95 23.25 -1.23
C VAL A 168 9.78 24.15 -1.62
N GLU A 169 9.34 25.03 -0.72
CA GLU A 169 8.37 26.08 -1.04
C GLU A 169 8.89 27.00 -2.16
N ASP A 170 10.15 27.43 -2.08
CA ASP A 170 10.80 28.24 -3.11
C ASP A 170 10.89 27.48 -4.45
N ILE A 171 11.14 26.16 -4.43
CA ILE A 171 11.11 25.32 -5.63
C ILE A 171 9.69 25.29 -6.24
N LEU A 172 8.66 25.12 -5.42
CA LEU A 172 7.26 25.10 -5.84
C LEU A 172 6.82 26.44 -6.45
N VAL A 173 7.24 27.56 -5.84
CA VAL A 173 7.03 28.90 -6.39
C VAL A 173 7.78 29.08 -7.69
N LYS A 174 9.07 28.76 -7.74
CA LYS A 174 9.91 28.84 -8.93
C LYS A 174 9.36 28.04 -10.11
N TYR A 175 8.76 26.89 -9.85
CA TYR A 175 8.12 26.05 -10.87
C TYR A 175 6.71 26.50 -11.25
N GLY A 176 6.16 27.52 -10.58
CA GLY A 176 4.80 27.99 -10.82
C GLY A 176 3.74 26.97 -10.42
N LEU A 177 4.06 26.05 -9.50
CA LEU A 177 3.16 24.98 -9.05
C LEU A 177 2.38 25.37 -7.80
N ALA A 178 2.89 26.33 -7.01
CA ALA A 178 2.18 26.89 -5.87
C ALA A 178 2.68 28.30 -5.53
N ASP A 179 1.85 29.07 -4.83
CA ASP A 179 2.08 30.45 -4.40
C ASP A 179 2.24 30.52 -2.89
N ILE A 180 3.17 31.34 -2.38
CA ILE A 180 3.16 31.68 -0.96
C ILE A 180 2.26 32.90 -0.80
N LEU A 181 1.17 32.76 -0.04
CA LEU A 181 0.18 33.80 0.20
C LEU A 181 -0.01 34.04 1.70
N PHE A 182 -0.52 35.21 2.06
CA PHE A 182 -0.76 35.59 3.44
C PHE A 182 -2.16 35.15 3.88
N TRP A 183 -2.21 34.47 5.03
CA TRP A 183 -3.43 34.07 5.69
C TRP A 183 -3.54 34.69 7.09
N ARG A 184 -4.71 35.25 7.38
CA ARG A 184 -5.07 35.81 8.69
C ARG A 184 -6.25 35.05 9.29
N HIS A 185 -6.12 34.66 10.55
CA HIS A 185 -7.22 34.04 11.28
C HIS A 185 -8.32 35.05 11.61
N SER A 186 -9.58 34.65 11.48
CA SER A 186 -10.73 35.54 11.66
C SER A 186 -10.99 35.96 13.11
N ARG A 187 -10.64 35.09 14.07
CA ARG A 187 -10.89 35.34 15.50
C ARG A 187 -9.67 35.85 16.26
N ASP A 188 -8.48 35.64 15.71
CA ASP A 188 -7.22 36.04 16.35
C ASP A 188 -6.42 36.86 15.35
N ARG A 189 -6.49 38.19 15.50
CA ARG A 189 -5.80 39.13 14.59
C ARG A 189 -4.27 38.99 14.66
N TYR A 190 -3.73 38.34 15.69
CA TYR A 190 -2.29 38.11 15.85
C TYR A 190 -1.84 36.79 15.25
N TYR A 191 -2.76 35.84 15.04
CA TYR A 191 -2.44 34.59 14.36
C TYR A 191 -2.46 34.80 12.83
N THR A 192 -1.26 34.93 12.29
CA THR A 192 -1.01 35.13 10.87
C THR A 192 0.00 34.10 10.39
N ALA A 193 -0.15 33.62 9.16
CA ALA A 193 0.73 32.63 8.57
C ALA A 193 0.95 32.92 7.09
N GLU A 194 2.13 32.58 6.60
CA GLU A 194 2.34 32.38 5.17
C GLU A 194 1.90 30.95 4.85
N ILE A 195 1.06 30.79 3.84
CA ILE A 195 0.55 29.48 3.42
C ILE A 195 0.87 29.24 1.95
N LEU A 196 1.15 27.99 1.63
CA LEU A 196 1.41 27.57 0.27
C LEU A 196 0.11 27.15 -0.42
N VAL A 197 -0.32 27.92 -1.41
CA VAL A 197 -1.56 27.72 -2.17
C VAL A 197 -1.24 27.10 -3.54
N PRO A 198 -1.70 25.88 -3.86
CA PRO A 198 -1.41 25.24 -5.14
C PRO A 198 -1.97 26.04 -6.32
N PHE A 199 -1.30 25.98 -7.47
CA PHE A 199 -1.73 26.66 -8.68
C PHE A 199 -3.17 26.27 -9.08
N ALA A 200 -3.99 27.28 -9.39
CA ALA A 200 -5.42 27.11 -9.63
C ALA A 200 -5.78 26.08 -10.72
N PHE A 201 -4.91 25.90 -11.72
CA PHE A 201 -5.16 25.06 -12.90
C PHE A 201 -4.18 23.87 -12.99
N LEU A 202 -3.79 23.29 -11.84
CA LEU A 202 -2.89 22.13 -11.80
C LEU A 202 -3.40 20.93 -12.60
N LYS A 203 -4.73 20.69 -12.60
CA LYS A 203 -5.33 19.58 -13.37
C LYS A 203 -5.17 19.80 -14.87
N GLU A 204 -5.45 21.01 -15.35
CA GLU A 204 -5.27 21.39 -16.74
C GLU A 204 -3.80 21.29 -17.16
N LEU A 205 -2.87 21.66 -16.27
CA LEU A 205 -1.44 21.51 -16.50
C LEU A 205 -1.03 20.04 -16.64
N ALA A 206 -1.41 19.15 -15.72
CA ALA A 206 -1.07 17.73 -15.77
C ALA A 206 -1.69 16.98 -16.96
N ASN A 207 -2.77 17.50 -17.55
CA ASN A 207 -3.40 16.94 -18.74
C ASN A 207 -2.63 17.18 -20.04
N LEU A 208 -1.71 18.16 -20.06
CA LEU A 208 -0.84 18.40 -21.21
C LEU A 208 0.03 17.17 -21.48
N LYS A 209 0.20 16.82 -22.76
CA LYS A 209 0.99 15.64 -23.19
C LYS A 209 2.39 15.61 -22.56
N LEU A 210 3.01 16.77 -22.38
CA LEU A 210 4.34 16.92 -21.79
C LEU A 210 4.40 16.52 -20.30
N PHE A 211 3.28 16.65 -19.59
CA PHE A 211 3.18 16.48 -18.14
C PHE A 211 2.32 15.30 -17.72
N ARG A 212 1.91 14.46 -18.67
CA ARG A 212 1.18 13.23 -18.37
C ARG A 212 2.02 12.32 -17.48
N ASN A 213 1.31 11.52 -16.69
CA ASN A 213 1.93 10.47 -15.90
C ASN A 213 2.84 9.61 -16.81
N PRO A 214 4.13 9.45 -16.49
CA PRO A 214 5.07 8.69 -17.32
C PRO A 214 4.82 7.18 -17.29
N LEU A 215 3.99 6.69 -16.36
CA LEU A 215 3.69 5.28 -16.20
C LEU A 215 2.33 4.92 -16.82
N ALA A 216 2.28 3.75 -17.45
CA ALA A 216 1.06 3.14 -17.96
C ALA A 216 0.51 2.10 -16.98
N GLN A 217 -0.74 1.68 -17.18
CA GLN A 217 -1.38 0.69 -16.31
C GLN A 217 -0.66 -0.67 -16.38
N GLU A 218 -0.11 -1.02 -17.54
CA GLU A 218 0.64 -2.25 -17.79
C GLU A 218 1.93 -2.33 -16.95
N ASP A 219 2.55 -1.17 -16.68
CA ASP A 219 3.74 -1.10 -15.82
C ASP A 219 3.40 -1.51 -14.38
N ILE A 220 2.24 -1.07 -13.89
CA ILE A 220 1.74 -1.41 -12.55
C ILE A 220 1.29 -2.86 -12.48
N ASP A 221 0.66 -3.37 -13.54
CA ASP A 221 0.23 -4.77 -13.62
C ASP A 221 1.44 -5.72 -13.60
N SER A 222 2.49 -5.38 -14.36
CA SER A 222 3.77 -6.10 -14.34
C SER A 222 4.43 -6.07 -12.96
N LEU A 223 4.32 -4.95 -12.24
CA LEU A 223 4.80 -4.85 -10.86
C LEU A 223 4.00 -5.77 -9.93
N VAL A 224 2.69 -5.59 -9.83
CA VAL A 224 1.82 -6.31 -8.88
C VAL A 224 1.89 -7.82 -9.07
N SER A 225 1.96 -8.30 -10.32
CA SER A 225 2.08 -9.74 -10.63
C SER A 225 3.33 -10.41 -10.07
N LYS A 226 4.39 -9.64 -9.77
CA LYS A 226 5.65 -10.16 -9.21
C LYS A 226 5.68 -10.14 -7.69
N LEU A 227 4.70 -9.49 -7.04
CA LEU A 227 4.69 -9.30 -5.60
C LEU A 227 3.98 -10.46 -4.89
N THR A 228 4.49 -10.79 -3.70
CA THR A 228 3.82 -11.66 -2.74
C THR A 228 2.73 -10.88 -2.00
N ILE A 229 1.78 -11.57 -1.37
CA ILE A 229 0.74 -10.91 -0.57
C ILE A 229 1.32 -10.05 0.56
N ILE A 230 2.41 -10.49 1.19
CA ILE A 230 3.10 -9.70 2.22
C ILE A 230 3.62 -8.38 1.63
N GLU A 231 4.23 -8.43 0.44
CA GLU A 231 4.72 -7.25 -0.26
C GLU A 231 3.57 -6.30 -0.67
N ILE A 232 2.43 -6.87 -1.10
CA ILE A 232 1.21 -6.11 -1.42
C ILE A 232 0.64 -5.43 -0.17
N LYS A 233 0.55 -6.15 0.96
CA LYS A 233 0.10 -5.59 2.26
C LYS A 233 0.94 -4.37 2.66
N CYS A 234 2.27 -4.44 2.49
CA CYS A 234 3.15 -3.30 2.78
C CYS A 234 2.87 -2.09 1.89
N LEU A 235 2.65 -2.29 0.59
CA LEU A 235 2.30 -1.20 -0.33
C LEU A 235 0.94 -0.60 0.00
N GLU A 236 -0.03 -1.43 0.34
CA GLU A 236 -1.38 -1.01 0.72
C GLU A 236 -1.37 -0.19 2.02
N GLU A 237 -0.59 -0.59 3.03
CA GLU A 237 -0.38 0.22 4.23
C GLU A 237 0.17 1.61 3.88
N ALA A 238 1.11 1.70 2.92
CA ALA A 238 1.63 2.96 2.43
C ALA A 238 0.54 3.83 1.80
N LEU A 239 -0.31 3.23 0.96
CA LEU A 239 -1.39 3.94 0.27
C LEU A 239 -2.45 4.48 1.23
N LYS A 240 -2.74 3.75 2.31
CA LYS A 240 -3.74 4.16 3.31
C LYS A 240 -3.21 5.15 4.35
N ARG A 241 -1.91 5.48 4.35
CA ARG A 241 -1.34 6.60 5.11
C ARG A 241 -1.71 7.92 4.45
N THR A 242 -2.41 8.77 5.19
CA THR A 242 -2.98 10.04 4.68
C THR A 242 -1.95 11.14 4.40
N ASP A 243 -0.72 11.01 4.94
CA ASP A 243 0.17 12.16 5.07
C ASP A 243 1.36 12.12 4.11
N HIS A 244 1.85 10.93 3.77
CA HIS A 244 2.84 10.66 2.73
C HIS A 244 2.96 9.14 2.62
N PRO A 245 2.90 8.55 1.41
CA PRO A 245 2.89 7.10 1.21
C PRO A 245 4.28 6.52 1.39
N THR A 246 4.79 6.60 2.62
CA THR A 246 6.11 6.10 3.01
C THR A 246 5.94 4.99 4.03
N VAL A 247 6.53 3.84 3.71
CA VAL A 247 6.61 2.70 4.63
C VAL A 247 7.96 2.74 5.34
N HIS A 248 7.94 2.66 6.65
CA HIS A 248 9.13 2.33 7.43
C HIS A 248 9.31 0.82 7.44
N PHE A 249 10.36 0.36 6.81
CA PHE A 249 10.74 -1.03 6.77
C PHE A 249 11.56 -1.41 7.99
N GLY A 250 10.87 -1.51 9.13
CA GLY A 250 11.39 -2.23 10.28
C GLY A 250 11.34 -3.76 10.07
N GLY A 251 10.41 -4.30 9.26
CA GLY A 251 10.05 -5.73 9.27
C GLY A 251 9.64 -6.43 7.97
N GLU A 252 9.24 -7.70 8.12
CA GLU A 252 8.98 -8.77 7.13
C GLU A 252 8.66 -8.38 5.67
N GLY A 253 9.24 -9.11 4.70
CA GLY A 253 8.90 -9.00 3.26
C GLY A 253 9.76 -8.04 2.45
N VAL A 254 10.51 -7.18 3.14
CA VAL A 254 11.25 -6.06 2.54
C VAL A 254 12.41 -6.45 1.63
N PRO A 255 13.24 -7.46 1.91
CA PRO A 255 14.37 -7.78 1.03
C PRO A 255 13.95 -8.21 -0.39
N GLY A 256 12.81 -8.88 -0.53
CA GLY A 256 12.26 -9.27 -1.84
C GLY A 256 11.68 -8.10 -2.62
N LEU A 257 11.00 -7.19 -1.91
CA LEU A 257 10.51 -5.93 -2.46
C LEU A 257 11.69 -5.11 -2.97
N LEU A 258 12.74 -4.92 -2.17
CA LEU A 258 13.94 -4.13 -2.51
C LEU A 258 14.70 -4.61 -3.76
N VAL A 259 14.62 -5.90 -4.10
CA VAL A 259 15.33 -6.50 -5.25
C VAL A 259 14.49 -6.45 -6.54
N LYS A 260 13.17 -6.56 -6.44
CA LYS A 260 12.26 -6.48 -7.60
C LYS A 260 12.00 -5.05 -8.05
N LEU A 261 12.34 -4.11 -7.17
CA LEU A 261 12.06 -2.71 -7.27
C LEU A 261 13.35 -1.92 -7.60
N GLU A 262 13.71 -1.83 -8.89
CA GLU A 262 14.77 -0.92 -9.39
C GLU A 262 14.30 0.32 -10.18
N ASN A 263 13.00 0.51 -10.42
CA ASN A 263 12.45 1.67 -11.13
C ASN A 263 12.20 2.89 -10.21
N LYS A 264 13.13 3.86 -10.24
CA LYS A 264 13.03 5.17 -9.56
C LYS A 264 11.85 6.05 -10.01
N LEU A 265 11.06 5.67 -11.01
CA LEU A 265 9.80 6.36 -11.33
C LEU A 265 8.65 5.88 -10.45
N MET A 266 8.75 4.70 -9.84
CA MET A 266 7.67 4.09 -9.07
C MET A 266 7.81 4.31 -7.57
N TYR A 267 9.03 4.38 -7.04
CA TYR A 267 9.31 4.61 -5.62
C TYR A 267 10.77 5.00 -5.43
N SER A 268 11.10 5.41 -4.21
CA SER A 268 12.46 5.59 -3.73
C SER A 268 12.69 4.78 -2.47
N ILE A 269 13.88 4.20 -2.37
CA ILE A 269 14.31 3.40 -1.24
C ILE A 269 15.45 4.14 -0.55
N ASP A 270 15.23 4.48 0.71
CA ASP A 270 16.29 4.91 1.60
C ASP A 270 16.75 3.74 2.48
N LYS A 271 17.90 3.16 2.14
CA LYS A 271 18.49 2.04 2.88
C LYS A 271 19.01 2.45 4.26
N LYS A 272 19.37 3.72 4.45
CA LYS A 272 19.92 4.24 5.72
C LYS A 272 18.81 4.40 6.75
N TRP A 273 17.65 4.91 6.32
CA TRP A 273 16.51 5.14 7.19
C TRP A 273 15.47 4.02 7.14
N HIS A 274 15.74 2.98 6.36
CA HIS A 274 14.83 1.87 6.10
C HIS A 274 13.44 2.38 5.67
N LYS A 275 13.40 3.24 4.65
CA LYS A 275 12.14 3.81 4.14
C LYS A 275 11.93 3.44 2.68
N LEU A 276 10.67 3.21 2.32
CA LEU A 276 10.21 3.23 0.92
C LEU A 276 9.17 4.32 0.77
N SER A 277 9.45 5.27 -0.08
CA SER A 277 8.50 6.32 -0.45
C SER A 277 7.95 6.03 -1.83
N LEU A 278 6.63 5.88 -1.96
CA LEU A 278 5.99 5.64 -3.25
C LEU A 278 6.00 6.90 -4.10
N SER A 279 6.05 6.74 -5.42
CA SER A 279 5.94 7.85 -6.36
C SER A 279 4.48 8.30 -6.51
N PRO A 280 4.19 9.60 -6.70
CA PRO A 280 2.84 10.07 -7.00
C PRO A 280 2.28 9.48 -8.30
N PHE A 281 3.16 9.02 -9.19
CA PHE A 281 2.77 8.42 -10.47
C PHE A 281 2.06 7.08 -10.31
N ILE A 282 2.30 6.33 -9.22
CA ILE A 282 1.75 4.98 -9.10
C ILE A 282 0.47 4.89 -8.27
N LEU A 283 0.18 5.87 -7.41
CA LEU A 283 -0.80 5.70 -6.33
C LEU A 283 -2.19 5.27 -6.82
N ASP A 284 -2.80 6.03 -7.73
CA ASP A 284 -4.19 5.77 -8.17
C ASP A 284 -4.31 4.45 -8.93
N MET A 285 -3.32 4.17 -9.79
CA MET A 285 -3.27 2.94 -10.58
C MET A 285 -3.02 1.72 -9.69
N LEU A 286 -2.16 1.86 -8.68
CA LEU A 286 -1.84 0.80 -7.73
C LEU A 286 -3.03 0.53 -6.81
N GLU A 287 -3.69 1.57 -6.27
CA GLU A 287 -4.90 1.42 -5.45
C GLU A 287 -6.00 0.71 -6.23
N SER A 288 -6.30 1.16 -7.46
CA SER A 288 -7.29 0.50 -8.31
C SER A 288 -6.92 -0.95 -8.62
N LYS A 289 -5.63 -1.24 -8.88
CA LYS A 289 -5.18 -2.59 -9.19
C LYS A 289 -5.27 -3.53 -7.99
N ILE A 290 -4.91 -3.05 -6.79
CA ILE A 290 -5.00 -3.84 -5.56
C ILE A 290 -6.47 -4.16 -5.24
N VAL A 291 -7.39 -3.21 -5.41
CA VAL A 291 -8.83 -3.45 -5.22
C VAL A 291 -9.33 -4.55 -6.16
N LYS A 292 -9.02 -4.46 -7.47
CA LYS A 292 -9.40 -5.50 -8.44
C LYS A 292 -8.81 -6.87 -8.11
N LEU A 293 -7.54 -6.91 -7.71
CA LEU A 293 -6.89 -8.15 -7.30
C LEU A 293 -7.63 -8.79 -6.11
N LYS A 294 -8.05 -7.99 -5.14
CA LYS A 294 -8.81 -8.47 -3.97
C LYS A 294 -10.18 -9.03 -4.37
N GLU A 295 -10.89 -8.36 -5.26
CA GLU A 295 -12.16 -8.85 -5.83
C GLU A 295 -11.97 -10.17 -6.60
N GLU A 296 -10.91 -10.27 -7.42
CA GLU A 296 -10.57 -11.49 -8.16
C GLU A 296 -10.24 -12.66 -7.23
N ILE A 297 -9.56 -12.41 -6.12
CA ILE A 297 -9.21 -13.42 -5.12
C ILE A 297 -10.47 -14.03 -4.48
N THR A 298 -11.47 -13.22 -4.14
CA THR A 298 -12.66 -13.69 -3.40
C THR A 298 -13.82 -14.11 -4.28
N LYS A 299 -13.82 -13.77 -5.57
CA LYS A 299 -14.96 -14.02 -6.48
C LYS A 299 -15.51 -15.45 -6.44
N ASP A 300 -14.67 -16.46 -6.65
CA ASP A 300 -15.10 -17.87 -6.72
C ASP A 300 -15.71 -18.35 -5.39
N ILE A 301 -15.07 -18.01 -4.27
CA ILE A 301 -15.56 -18.41 -2.94
C ILE A 301 -16.85 -17.66 -2.57
N THR A 302 -16.99 -16.39 -2.95
CA THR A 302 -18.22 -15.62 -2.74
C THR A 302 -19.40 -16.23 -3.49
N GLU A 303 -19.23 -16.58 -4.77
CA GLU A 303 -20.26 -17.24 -5.57
C GLU A 303 -20.67 -18.60 -4.98
N LYS A 304 -19.70 -19.41 -4.52
CA LYS A 304 -19.96 -20.69 -3.85
C LYS A 304 -20.66 -20.51 -2.51
N LEU A 305 -20.24 -19.53 -1.70
CA LEU A 305 -20.83 -19.29 -0.38
C LEU A 305 -22.28 -18.81 -0.49
N ILE A 306 -22.61 -17.96 -1.46
CA ILE A 306 -24.00 -17.54 -1.69
C ILE A 306 -24.87 -18.77 -2.01
N LYS A 307 -24.37 -19.74 -2.80
CA LYS A 307 -25.08 -21.00 -3.06
C LYS A 307 -25.26 -21.83 -1.79
N VAL A 308 -24.21 -21.95 -0.96
CA VAL A 308 -24.30 -22.61 0.36
C VAL A 308 -25.41 -22.00 1.21
N LEU A 309 -25.38 -20.67 1.38
CA LEU A 309 -26.35 -19.95 2.21
C LEU A 309 -27.78 -20.10 1.68
N ASN A 310 -27.98 -20.02 0.36
CA ASN A 310 -29.29 -20.25 -0.26
C ASN A 310 -29.79 -21.69 -0.06
N ASN A 311 -28.91 -22.68 -0.19
CA ASN A 311 -29.29 -24.08 0.00
C ASN A 311 -29.67 -24.39 1.46
N LEU A 312 -29.00 -23.77 2.43
CA LEU A 312 -29.36 -23.89 3.84
C LEU A 312 -30.76 -23.29 4.11
N VAL A 313 -31.08 -22.15 3.51
CA VAL A 313 -32.43 -21.56 3.59
C VAL A 313 -33.47 -22.48 2.97
N LEU A 314 -33.21 -23.04 1.78
CA LEU A 314 -34.15 -23.94 1.10
C LEU A 314 -34.43 -25.20 1.94
N ARG A 315 -33.39 -25.80 2.54
CA ARG A 315 -33.52 -26.98 3.40
C ARG A 315 -34.22 -26.69 4.73
N SER A 316 -34.17 -25.46 5.23
CA SER A 316 -34.88 -25.08 6.47
C SER A 316 -36.42 -25.17 6.37
N HIS A 317 -36.95 -25.34 5.16
CA HIS A 317 -38.37 -25.61 4.93
C HIS A 317 -38.72 -27.10 5.10
N GLU A 318 -37.71 -27.97 5.23
CA GLU A 318 -37.85 -29.38 5.56
C GLU A 318 -37.67 -29.55 7.08
N VAL A 319 -38.63 -30.20 7.73
CA VAL A 319 -38.94 -30.21 9.20
C VAL A 319 -37.77 -30.54 10.15
N THR A 320 -36.61 -30.96 9.63
CA THR A 320 -35.44 -31.40 10.40
C THR A 320 -34.33 -30.36 10.58
N VAL A 321 -34.33 -29.27 9.81
CA VAL A 321 -33.30 -28.21 9.88
C VAL A 321 -33.93 -26.96 10.50
N GLY A 322 -33.28 -26.35 11.50
CA GLY A 322 -33.75 -25.11 12.11
C GLY A 322 -34.01 -24.00 11.08
N ALA A 323 -34.90 -23.05 11.37
CA ALA A 323 -35.21 -21.95 10.47
C ALA A 323 -33.96 -21.11 10.19
N VAL A 324 -33.58 -20.98 8.91
CA VAL A 324 -32.38 -20.24 8.47
C VAL A 324 -32.78 -19.09 7.58
N THR A 325 -32.23 -17.91 7.84
CA THR A 325 -32.27 -16.77 6.92
C THR A 325 -30.90 -16.14 6.84
N TRP A 326 -30.60 -15.43 5.76
CA TRP A 326 -29.38 -14.64 5.67
C TRP A 326 -29.62 -13.33 4.96
N GLN A 327 -28.80 -12.33 5.27
CA GLN A 327 -28.78 -11.05 4.58
C GLN A 327 -27.35 -10.62 4.29
N TYR A 328 -27.18 -9.91 3.18
CA TYR A 328 -25.91 -9.29 2.82
C TYR A 328 -25.70 -8.02 3.67
N VAL A 329 -24.55 -7.89 4.33
CA VAL A 329 -24.28 -6.80 5.28
C VAL A 329 -23.30 -5.78 4.72
N PHE A 330 -22.23 -6.24 4.06
CA PHE A 330 -21.24 -5.33 3.49
C PHE A 330 -20.50 -5.91 2.28
N ASP A 331 -20.04 -4.99 1.43
CA ASP A 331 -19.07 -5.19 0.36
C ASP A 331 -17.99 -4.10 0.50
N TYR A 332 -16.74 -4.49 0.70
CA TYR A 332 -15.64 -3.52 0.84
C TYR A 332 -14.34 -4.05 0.25
N GLU A 333 -13.92 -3.48 -0.88
CA GLU A 333 -12.66 -3.78 -1.57
C GLU A 333 -12.39 -5.29 -1.71
N GLY A 334 -13.40 -6.07 -2.12
CA GLY A 334 -13.33 -7.52 -2.29
C GLY A 334 -13.60 -8.35 -1.02
N ALA A 335 -13.86 -7.71 0.12
CA ALA A 335 -14.35 -8.37 1.32
C ALA A 335 -15.89 -8.37 1.36
N HIS A 336 -16.48 -9.50 1.72
CA HIS A 336 -17.93 -9.70 1.72
C HIS A 336 -18.41 -10.15 3.11
N GLY A 337 -19.53 -9.62 3.56
CA GLY A 337 -20.11 -9.94 4.86
C GLY A 337 -21.58 -10.31 4.77
N PHE A 338 -21.96 -11.36 5.50
CA PHE A 338 -23.30 -11.90 5.57
C PHE A 338 -23.69 -12.08 7.04
N LEU A 339 -24.94 -11.81 7.37
CA LEU A 339 -25.51 -12.16 8.68
C LEU A 339 -26.49 -13.29 8.49
N VAL A 340 -26.22 -14.43 9.12
CA VAL A 340 -27.08 -15.61 9.13
C VAL A 340 -27.83 -15.64 10.45
N LYS A 341 -29.15 -15.85 10.39
CA LYS A 341 -29.99 -16.09 11.56
C LYS A 341 -30.47 -17.52 11.54
N TYR A 342 -30.20 -18.25 12.61
CA TYR A 342 -30.48 -19.67 12.76
C TYR A 342 -31.30 -19.91 14.02
N SER A 343 -32.44 -20.61 13.95
CA SER A 343 -33.18 -21.00 15.14
C SER A 343 -33.68 -22.44 15.08
N LEU A 344 -33.47 -23.20 16.15
CA LEU A 344 -34.08 -24.52 16.34
C LEU A 344 -35.48 -24.43 16.97
N ASP A 345 -35.78 -23.32 17.65
CA ASP A 345 -37.07 -23.07 18.29
C ASP A 345 -37.60 -21.69 17.86
N PRO A 346 -38.75 -21.61 17.18
CA PRO A 346 -39.33 -20.34 16.76
C PRO A 346 -39.73 -19.42 17.94
N MET A 347 -39.80 -19.94 19.17
CA MET A 347 -40.14 -19.17 20.37
C MET A 347 -38.91 -18.50 21.01
N GLU A 348 -37.70 -18.94 20.64
CA GLU A 348 -36.43 -18.40 21.14
C GLU A 348 -35.84 -17.40 20.14
N SER A 349 -34.97 -16.53 20.65
CA SER A 349 -34.27 -15.58 19.79
C SER A 349 -33.28 -16.32 18.89
N PRO A 350 -33.23 -16.03 17.57
CA PRO A 350 -32.35 -16.75 16.66
C PRO A 350 -30.88 -16.49 17.01
N LEU A 351 -30.06 -17.51 16.83
CA LEU A 351 -28.62 -17.42 16.81
C LEU A 351 -28.20 -16.58 15.59
N GLU A 352 -27.51 -15.48 15.85
CA GLU A 352 -26.90 -14.67 14.80
C GLU A 352 -25.45 -15.13 14.56
N VAL A 353 -25.12 -15.50 13.33
CA VAL A 353 -23.76 -15.89 12.91
C VAL A 353 -23.30 -14.99 11.78
N GLY A 354 -22.18 -14.31 11.99
CA GLY A 354 -21.56 -13.45 11.01
C GLY A 354 -20.67 -14.27 10.10
N VAL A 355 -20.92 -14.30 8.81
CA VAL A 355 -20.05 -14.98 7.84
C VAL A 355 -19.34 -13.92 7.02
N ALA A 356 -18.01 -13.96 6.99
CA ALA A 356 -17.19 -13.03 6.22
C ALA A 356 -16.25 -13.76 5.27
N ILE A 357 -15.99 -13.17 4.11
CA ILE A 357 -14.94 -13.59 3.18
C ILE A 357 -13.98 -12.42 3.05
N ILE A 358 -12.69 -12.69 3.23
CA ILE A 358 -11.62 -11.72 3.02
C ILE A 358 -10.52 -12.30 2.12
N PRO A 359 -9.94 -11.49 1.22
CA PRO A 359 -8.81 -11.93 0.38
C PRO A 359 -7.58 -12.21 1.25
N TYR A 360 -7.31 -11.29 2.18
CA TYR A 360 -6.32 -11.34 3.25
C TYR A 360 -6.72 -10.23 4.24
N VAL A 361 -6.09 -10.13 5.41
CA VAL A 361 -6.30 -9.02 6.34
C VAL A 361 -5.54 -7.81 5.84
N PHE A 362 -6.27 -6.81 5.35
CA PHE A 362 -5.73 -5.57 4.80
C PHE A 362 -6.12 -4.34 5.62
N HIS A 363 -5.40 -3.24 5.40
CA HIS A 363 -5.66 -1.95 6.02
C HIS A 363 -6.81 -1.23 5.32
N ILE A 364 -7.83 -0.81 6.09
CA ILE A 364 -8.87 0.09 5.60
C ILE A 364 -8.49 1.56 5.87
N SER A 365 -7.67 1.78 6.89
CA SER A 365 -7.06 3.06 7.25
C SER A 365 -5.68 2.84 7.88
N HIS A 366 -4.99 3.92 8.25
CA HIS A 366 -3.72 3.82 8.99
C HIS A 366 -3.86 3.11 10.36
N GLN A 367 -5.05 3.14 10.97
CA GLN A 367 -5.27 2.58 12.31
C GLN A 367 -6.11 1.30 12.31
N GLU A 368 -6.87 1.06 11.24
CA GLU A 368 -7.85 -0.01 11.20
C GLU A 368 -7.58 -0.98 10.04
N THR A 369 -7.95 -2.23 10.30
CA THR A 369 -7.90 -3.33 9.33
C THR A 369 -9.30 -3.82 9.02
N ILE A 370 -9.45 -4.64 7.99
CA ILE A 370 -10.74 -5.25 7.64
C ILE A 370 -11.36 -6.04 8.81
N SER A 371 -10.57 -6.56 9.75
CA SER A 371 -11.10 -7.21 10.97
C SER A 371 -11.87 -6.25 11.88
N HIS A 372 -11.46 -4.98 11.98
CA HIS A 372 -12.21 -3.95 12.71
C HIS A 372 -13.57 -3.70 12.05
N TYR A 373 -13.58 -3.62 10.72
CA TYR A 373 -14.80 -3.45 9.94
C TYR A 373 -15.76 -4.63 10.09
N ILE A 374 -15.24 -5.86 10.07
CA ILE A 374 -16.02 -7.09 10.32
C ILE A 374 -16.68 -7.04 11.70
N GLU A 375 -15.93 -6.68 12.75
CA GLU A 375 -16.47 -6.55 14.10
C GLU A 375 -17.58 -5.50 14.17
N GLU A 376 -17.33 -4.33 13.58
CA GLU A 376 -18.27 -3.20 13.58
C GLU A 376 -19.58 -3.52 12.83
N LYS A 377 -19.50 -4.28 11.72
CA LYS A 377 -20.67 -4.56 10.85
C LYS A 377 -21.44 -5.81 11.23
N LEU A 378 -20.78 -6.90 11.65
CA LEU A 378 -21.47 -8.15 11.97
C LEU A 378 -21.93 -8.23 13.43
N ARG A 379 -21.26 -7.53 14.37
CA ARG A 379 -21.62 -7.37 15.81
C ARG A 379 -22.22 -8.59 16.51
N THR A 380 -21.77 -9.78 16.16
CA THR A 380 -22.25 -11.04 16.72
C THR A 380 -21.11 -11.76 17.46
N PRO A 381 -21.41 -12.47 18.55
CA PRO A 381 -20.43 -13.32 19.23
C PRO A 381 -19.99 -14.56 18.43
N TYR A 382 -20.65 -14.91 17.33
CA TYR A 382 -20.30 -16.08 16.51
C TYR A 382 -19.96 -15.65 15.09
N LYS A 383 -18.73 -15.92 14.67
CA LYS A 383 -18.23 -15.52 13.36
C LYS A 383 -17.62 -16.70 12.61
N ILE A 384 -17.82 -16.75 11.31
CA ILE A 384 -17.15 -17.63 10.37
C ILE A 384 -16.41 -16.75 9.37
N VAL A 385 -15.10 -16.90 9.24
CA VAL A 385 -14.28 -16.05 8.36
C VAL A 385 -13.49 -16.91 7.38
N PHE A 386 -13.73 -16.73 6.09
CA PHE A 386 -12.93 -17.29 5.00
C PHE A 386 -11.78 -16.36 4.67
N VAL A 387 -10.57 -16.91 4.57
CA VAL A 387 -9.36 -16.15 4.32
C VAL A 387 -8.58 -16.79 3.18
N GLU A 388 -8.54 -16.13 2.03
CA GLU A 388 -8.07 -16.75 0.77
C GLU A 388 -6.54 -16.82 0.62
N LYS A 389 -5.80 -15.79 1.06
CA LYS A 389 -4.34 -15.69 0.82
C LYS A 389 -3.58 -15.06 1.98
N GLU A 390 -3.95 -15.33 3.23
CA GLU A 390 -3.22 -14.85 4.41
C GLU A 390 -2.16 -15.87 4.87
N PRO A 391 -0.92 -15.44 5.19
CA PRO A 391 0.00 -16.27 5.94
C PRO A 391 -0.54 -16.59 7.34
N ILE A 392 -0.51 -17.86 7.75
CA ILE A 392 -0.99 -18.31 9.08
C ILE A 392 -0.41 -17.50 10.27
N ILE A 393 0.80 -16.95 10.11
CA ILE A 393 1.54 -16.24 11.16
C ILE A 393 0.91 -14.90 11.53
N THR A 394 0.46 -14.18 10.50
CA THR A 394 -0.10 -12.84 10.65
C THR A 394 -1.55 -12.93 11.11
N LEU A 395 -2.22 -14.03 10.77
CA LEU A 395 -3.63 -14.28 11.07
C LEU A 395 -3.99 -14.18 12.55
N THR A 396 -3.19 -14.76 13.47
CA THR A 396 -3.51 -14.76 14.92
C THR A 396 -3.57 -13.35 15.49
N ARG A 397 -2.60 -12.50 15.11
CA ARG A 397 -2.56 -11.10 15.52
C ARG A 397 -3.65 -10.30 14.82
N ASP A 398 -3.77 -10.50 13.51
CA ASP A 398 -4.58 -9.65 12.65
C ASP A 398 -6.10 -9.88 12.85
N LEU A 399 -6.50 -11.06 13.34
CA LEU A 399 -7.88 -11.39 13.74
C LEU A 399 -8.14 -11.32 15.26
N SER A 400 -7.13 -11.02 16.08
CA SER A 400 -7.29 -10.98 17.55
C SER A 400 -8.35 -9.99 18.07
N TRP A 401 -8.69 -8.99 17.26
CA TRP A 401 -9.71 -7.99 17.57
C TRP A 401 -11.15 -8.50 17.44
N LEU A 402 -11.36 -9.64 16.78
CA LEU A 402 -12.69 -10.21 16.64
C LEU A 402 -13.17 -10.77 17.98
N GLY A 403 -14.28 -10.22 18.47
CA GLY A 403 -14.91 -10.65 19.72
C GLY A 403 -15.66 -11.98 19.55
N GLY A 404 -15.72 -12.76 20.62
CA GLY A 404 -16.49 -14.01 20.68
C GLY A 404 -15.76 -15.22 20.10
N ILE A 405 -16.52 -16.16 19.53
CA ILE A 405 -15.99 -17.35 18.84
C ILE A 405 -15.88 -17.03 17.35
N THR A 406 -14.67 -17.13 16.81
CA THR A 406 -14.43 -17.01 15.37
C THR A 406 -13.90 -18.33 14.82
N THR A 407 -14.66 -18.97 13.93
CA THR A 407 -14.21 -20.11 13.13
C THR A 407 -13.57 -19.58 11.84
N VAL A 408 -12.30 -19.90 11.61
CA VAL A 408 -11.54 -19.43 10.45
C VAL A 408 -11.34 -20.56 9.46
N PHE A 409 -11.72 -20.33 8.21
CA PHE A 409 -11.39 -21.17 7.05
C PHE A 409 -10.19 -20.51 6.35
N LEU A 410 -8.98 -20.98 6.65
CA LEU A 410 -7.76 -20.47 6.03
C LEU A 410 -7.43 -21.32 4.81
N LYS A 411 -7.37 -20.70 3.62
CA LYS A 411 -7.02 -21.42 2.40
C LYS A 411 -5.53 -21.76 2.35
N GLU A 412 -5.22 -23.05 2.33
CA GLU A 412 -3.88 -23.59 2.14
C GLU A 412 -3.85 -24.39 0.83
N LYS A 413 -3.29 -23.78 -0.22
CA LYS A 413 -3.32 -24.32 -1.60
C LYS A 413 -4.77 -24.45 -2.10
N ASP A 414 -5.24 -25.69 -2.29
CA ASP A 414 -6.56 -26.00 -2.85
C ASP A 414 -7.60 -26.36 -1.77
N GLU A 415 -7.19 -26.47 -0.51
CA GLU A 415 -8.05 -26.86 0.62
C GLU A 415 -8.12 -25.75 1.68
N TYR A 416 -9.18 -25.75 2.50
CA TYR A 416 -9.27 -24.90 3.69
C TYR A 416 -8.89 -25.66 4.96
N ALA A 417 -7.93 -25.10 5.69
CA ALA A 417 -7.64 -25.47 7.07
C ALA A 417 -8.65 -24.78 8.00
N LEU A 418 -9.29 -25.57 8.86
CA LEU A 418 -10.27 -25.09 9.82
C LEU A 418 -9.61 -24.78 11.17
N MET A 419 -9.78 -23.56 11.67
CA MET A 419 -9.21 -23.09 12.94
C MET A 419 -10.26 -22.36 13.78
N GLN A 420 -10.02 -22.20 15.06
CA GLN A 420 -10.88 -21.41 15.96
C GLN A 420 -10.08 -20.41 16.80
N ILE A 421 -10.61 -19.20 16.95
CA ILE A 421 -10.06 -18.10 17.75
C ILE A 421 -11.11 -17.62 18.77
N GLY A 422 -10.63 -17.20 19.93
CA GLY A 422 -11.43 -16.58 20.98
C GLY A 422 -11.90 -17.56 22.06
N THR A 423 -12.31 -17.04 23.21
CA THR A 423 -12.82 -17.82 24.35
C THR A 423 -14.18 -17.33 24.80
N THR A 424 -14.96 -18.25 25.36
CA THR A 424 -16.37 -18.05 25.73
C THR A 424 -16.50 -17.82 27.22
N THR A 425 -16.36 -16.59 27.71
CA THR A 425 -16.65 -16.29 29.13
C THR A 425 -18.07 -15.75 29.37
N TRP A 426 -18.83 -15.37 28.33
CA TRP A 426 -20.10 -14.63 28.49
C TRP A 426 -21.29 -15.08 27.60
N LEU A 427 -21.27 -16.28 26.99
CA LEU A 427 -22.31 -16.71 26.06
C LEU A 427 -23.42 -17.52 26.72
N ARG A 428 -24.69 -17.28 26.34
CA ARG A 428 -25.87 -18.03 26.82
C ARG A 428 -25.75 -19.51 26.44
N SER A 429 -26.06 -20.40 27.39
CA SER A 429 -25.89 -21.86 27.30
C SER A 429 -26.46 -22.54 26.02
N PRO A 430 -27.66 -22.20 25.48
CA PRO A 430 -28.19 -22.90 24.30
C PRO A 430 -27.52 -22.49 22.97
N HIS A 431 -27.05 -21.25 22.86
CA HIS A 431 -26.50 -20.73 21.60
C HIS A 431 -25.18 -21.42 21.19
N ARG A 432 -24.41 -21.94 22.15
CA ARG A 432 -23.16 -22.66 21.86
C ARG A 432 -23.43 -24.01 21.19
N GLU A 433 -24.45 -24.71 21.66
CA GLU A 433 -24.90 -25.96 21.08
C GLU A 433 -25.50 -25.71 19.68
N TRP A 434 -26.35 -24.69 19.56
CA TRP A 434 -26.94 -24.30 18.27
C TRP A 434 -25.88 -23.91 17.25
N TYR A 435 -24.85 -23.16 17.67
CA TYR A 435 -23.73 -22.82 16.79
C TYR A 435 -22.98 -24.07 16.30
N SER A 436 -22.84 -25.08 17.17
CA SER A 436 -22.15 -26.33 16.81
C SER A 436 -22.97 -27.15 15.81
N ILE A 437 -24.30 -27.19 15.97
CA ILE A 437 -25.23 -27.83 15.02
C ILE A 437 -25.21 -27.09 13.68
N PHE A 438 -25.37 -25.76 13.72
CA PHE A 438 -25.31 -24.92 12.52
C PHE A 438 -23.98 -25.08 11.78
N LEU A 439 -22.85 -25.02 12.48
CA LEU A 439 -21.53 -25.15 11.87
C LEU A 439 -21.34 -26.51 11.19
N LYS A 440 -21.89 -27.59 11.77
CA LYS A 440 -21.88 -28.92 11.15
C LYS A 440 -22.63 -28.92 9.82
N GLU A 441 -23.86 -28.42 9.79
CA GLU A 441 -24.67 -28.35 8.57
C GLU A 441 -24.03 -27.43 7.52
N PHE A 442 -23.50 -26.30 7.96
CA PHE A 442 -22.81 -25.33 7.12
C PHE A 442 -21.58 -25.95 6.44
N ILE A 443 -20.74 -26.68 7.19
CA ILE A 443 -19.57 -27.40 6.64
C ILE A 443 -19.99 -28.49 5.65
N GLU A 444 -21.05 -29.25 5.94
CA GLU A 444 -21.53 -30.27 5.01
C GLU A 444 -21.99 -29.64 3.69
N GLU A 445 -22.69 -28.52 3.74
CA GLU A 445 -23.16 -27.84 2.53
C GLU A 445 -22.00 -27.19 1.75
N ILE A 446 -20.98 -26.66 2.44
CA ILE A 446 -19.72 -26.20 1.82
C ILE A 446 -19.05 -27.33 1.03
N LYS A 447 -18.93 -28.52 1.63
CA LYS A 447 -18.36 -29.68 0.95
C LYS A 447 -19.17 -30.09 -0.28
N ARG A 448 -20.51 -30.00 -0.22
CA ARG A 448 -21.38 -30.24 -1.39
C ARG A 448 -21.18 -29.23 -2.52
N GLN A 449 -20.76 -28.02 -2.22
CA GLN A 449 -20.40 -27.01 -3.23
C GLN A 449 -18.95 -27.13 -3.76
N GLY A 450 -18.25 -28.23 -3.42
CA GLY A 450 -16.90 -28.50 -3.91
C GLY A 450 -15.82 -27.66 -3.24
N ILE A 451 -16.07 -27.18 -2.01
CA ILE A 451 -15.05 -26.54 -1.19
C ILE A 451 -14.41 -27.62 -0.30
N GLU A 452 -13.13 -27.90 -0.52
CA GLU A 452 -12.38 -28.90 0.23
C GLU A 452 -11.93 -28.37 1.59
N VAL A 453 -12.10 -29.17 2.65
CA VAL A 453 -11.78 -28.80 4.03
C VAL A 453 -11.00 -29.94 4.69
N SER A 454 -9.79 -29.65 5.19
CA SER A 454 -8.80 -30.65 5.61
C SER A 454 -9.03 -31.22 7.02
N ALA A 455 -10.02 -30.73 7.77
CA ALA A 455 -10.33 -31.20 9.13
C ALA A 455 -11.70 -31.89 9.24
N GLU A 456 -11.76 -32.95 10.05
CA GLU A 456 -13.03 -33.48 10.58
C GLU A 456 -13.63 -32.49 11.59
N GLN A 457 -14.97 -32.36 11.63
CA GLN A 457 -15.70 -31.37 12.44
C GLN A 457 -15.35 -31.42 13.94
N HIS A 458 -14.82 -32.55 14.43
CA HIS A 458 -14.46 -32.78 15.82
C HIS A 458 -13.02 -32.36 16.17
N LEU A 459 -12.20 -32.04 15.17
CA LEU A 459 -10.79 -31.66 15.31
C LEU A 459 -10.61 -30.20 14.90
N LEU A 460 -11.26 -29.28 15.62
CA LEU A 460 -10.87 -27.87 15.58
C LEU A 460 -9.47 -27.75 16.19
N VAL A 461 -8.47 -27.54 15.34
CA VAL A 461 -7.11 -27.33 15.80
C VAL A 461 -7.02 -25.88 16.29
N PRO A 462 -6.65 -25.64 17.56
CA PRO A 462 -6.39 -24.27 18.03
C PRO A 462 -5.22 -23.69 17.24
N LEU A 463 -5.27 -22.37 16.97
CA LEU A 463 -4.13 -21.72 16.31
C LEU A 463 -2.84 -21.99 17.09
N PRO A 464 -1.73 -22.21 16.38
CA PRO A 464 -0.47 -22.53 17.02
C PRO A 464 -0.09 -21.44 18.01
N LYS A 465 0.32 -21.87 19.21
CA LYS A 465 0.69 -20.99 20.33
C LYS A 465 1.89 -20.09 19.98
N PHE A 466 2.76 -20.56 19.08
CA PHE A 466 3.98 -19.88 18.64
C PHE A 466 4.05 -19.81 17.09
N PRO A 467 3.23 -18.95 16.47
CA PRO A 467 3.06 -18.93 15.01
C PRO A 467 4.34 -18.57 14.24
N ARG A 468 5.18 -17.66 14.76
CA ARG A 468 6.44 -17.27 14.10
C ARG A 468 7.44 -18.41 14.10
N LEU A 469 7.53 -19.14 15.22
CA LEU A 469 8.37 -20.31 15.33
C LEU A 469 8.00 -21.38 14.31
N GLU A 470 6.72 -21.74 14.23
CA GLU A 470 6.26 -22.78 13.32
C GLU A 470 6.52 -22.43 11.86
N HIS A 471 6.24 -21.19 11.45
CA HIS A 471 6.53 -20.77 10.09
C HIS A 471 8.02 -20.72 9.78
N ALA A 472 8.84 -20.16 10.67
CA ALA A 472 10.29 -20.15 10.47
C ALA A 472 10.85 -21.57 10.35
N ARG A 473 10.32 -22.51 11.15
CA ARG A 473 10.64 -23.93 11.06
C ARG A 473 10.20 -24.52 9.72
N ARG A 474 8.98 -24.25 9.26
CA ARG A 474 8.45 -24.72 7.96
C ARG A 474 9.29 -24.21 6.79
N GLU A 475 9.49 -22.90 6.69
CA GLU A 475 10.26 -22.26 5.61
C GLU A 475 11.71 -22.75 5.55
N LEU A 476 12.34 -22.93 6.70
CA LEU A 476 13.70 -23.47 6.79
C LEU A 476 13.75 -24.95 6.37
N LEU A 477 12.76 -25.76 6.78
CA LEU A 477 12.70 -27.16 6.39
C LEU A 477 12.36 -27.34 4.91
N GLU A 478 11.60 -26.44 4.30
CA GLU A 478 11.35 -26.41 2.86
C GLU A 478 12.58 -26.01 2.03
N LEU A 479 13.53 -25.28 2.62
CA LEU A 479 14.78 -24.93 1.94
C LEU A 479 15.66 -26.18 1.70
N GLU A 480 15.63 -27.18 2.58
CA GLU A 480 16.52 -28.35 2.46
C GLU A 480 16.24 -29.19 1.20
N PRO A 481 14.99 -29.61 0.90
CA PRO A 481 14.68 -30.31 -0.35
C PRO A 481 15.10 -29.52 -1.59
N TYR A 482 14.91 -28.20 -1.56
CA TYR A 482 15.26 -27.32 -2.67
C TYR A 482 16.78 -27.30 -2.93
N LEU A 483 17.57 -27.12 -1.86
CA LEU A 483 19.03 -27.20 -1.94
C LEU A 483 19.53 -28.58 -2.37
N ARG A 484 18.92 -29.67 -1.87
CA ARG A 484 19.27 -31.04 -2.29
C ARG A 484 19.07 -31.23 -3.79
N SER A 485 17.95 -30.75 -4.33
CA SER A 485 17.64 -30.86 -5.76
C SER A 485 18.71 -30.20 -6.62
N ILE A 486 19.09 -28.98 -6.27
CA ILE A 486 20.09 -28.20 -7.02
C ILE A 486 21.49 -28.82 -6.87
N LEU A 487 21.85 -29.22 -5.65
CA LEU A 487 23.12 -29.90 -5.39
C LEU A 487 23.23 -31.19 -6.20
N ARG A 488 22.16 -32.00 -6.22
CA ARG A 488 22.06 -33.22 -7.02
C ARG A 488 22.21 -32.94 -8.51
N GLN A 489 21.53 -31.92 -9.01
CA GLN A 489 21.63 -31.52 -10.43
C GLN A 489 23.07 -31.15 -10.78
N LYS A 490 23.71 -30.28 -10.00
CA LYS A 490 25.08 -29.82 -10.26
C LYS A 490 26.12 -30.94 -10.15
N LEU A 491 25.95 -31.84 -9.19
CA LEU A 491 26.81 -33.02 -9.08
C LEU A 491 26.67 -33.96 -10.28
N LYS A 492 25.45 -34.14 -10.80
CA LYS A 492 25.20 -34.93 -12.02
C LYS A 492 25.75 -34.24 -13.27
N GLU A 493 25.61 -32.93 -13.39
CA GLU A 493 26.18 -32.14 -14.49
C GLU A 493 27.71 -32.27 -14.53
N MET A 494 28.36 -32.19 -13.38
CA MET A 494 29.82 -32.19 -13.30
C MET A 494 30.45 -33.59 -13.36
N TYR A 495 29.83 -34.58 -12.71
CA TYR A 495 30.43 -35.91 -12.51
C TYR A 495 29.62 -37.05 -13.12
N GLY A 496 28.57 -36.75 -13.89
CA GLY A 496 27.76 -37.73 -14.60
C GLY A 496 27.12 -38.79 -13.68
N SER A 497 27.01 -40.03 -14.15
CA SER A 497 26.43 -41.15 -13.39
C SER A 497 27.28 -41.61 -12.20
N THR A 498 28.54 -41.16 -12.10
CA THR A 498 29.48 -41.56 -11.04
C THR A 498 29.58 -40.56 -9.89
N TRP A 499 28.75 -39.51 -9.88
CA TRP A 499 28.80 -38.43 -8.90
C TRP A 499 28.79 -38.88 -7.42
N ILE A 500 28.10 -39.98 -7.10
CA ILE A 500 28.09 -40.55 -5.74
C ILE A 500 29.49 -41.06 -5.37
N LYS A 501 30.17 -41.78 -6.26
CA LYS A 501 31.53 -42.28 -6.03
C LYS A 501 32.53 -41.14 -5.86
N GLU A 502 32.37 -40.08 -6.64
CA GLU A 502 33.20 -38.88 -6.50
C GLU A 502 33.02 -38.19 -5.15
N LEU A 503 31.80 -38.18 -4.59
CA LEU A 503 31.59 -37.68 -3.23
C LEU A 503 32.32 -38.53 -2.17
N TYR A 504 32.38 -39.86 -2.31
CA TYR A 504 33.17 -40.71 -1.40
C TYR A 504 34.66 -40.39 -1.44
N ASN A 505 35.19 -40.01 -2.60
CA ASN A 505 36.59 -39.65 -2.74
C ASN A 505 36.89 -38.25 -2.17
N LYS A 506 36.02 -37.27 -2.45
CA LYS A 506 36.25 -35.87 -2.07
C LYS A 506 35.89 -35.56 -0.63
N VAL A 507 34.81 -36.16 -0.10
CA VAL A 507 34.27 -35.86 1.23
C VAL A 507 33.97 -37.14 2.03
N PRO A 508 34.95 -38.05 2.21
CA PRO A 508 34.74 -39.39 2.78
C PRO A 508 34.12 -39.37 4.18
N GLY A 509 34.47 -38.39 5.01
CA GLY A 509 33.92 -38.26 6.37
C GLY A 509 32.41 -37.99 6.36
N ILE A 510 31.96 -37.03 5.53
CA ILE A 510 30.54 -36.68 5.41
C ILE A 510 29.74 -37.86 4.83
N MET A 511 30.32 -38.59 3.88
CA MET A 511 29.66 -39.73 3.23
C MET A 511 29.42 -40.89 4.20
N ARG A 512 30.38 -41.20 5.08
CA ARG A 512 30.19 -42.21 6.14
C ARG A 512 29.07 -41.84 7.10
N ASP A 513 29.01 -40.57 7.51
CA ASP A 513 27.94 -40.08 8.39
C ASP A 513 26.56 -40.16 7.72
N LEU A 514 26.50 -39.85 6.42
CA LEU A 514 25.27 -39.94 5.63
C LEU A 514 24.81 -41.38 5.44
N GLU A 515 25.69 -42.35 5.20
CA GLU A 515 25.31 -43.76 5.14
C GLU A 515 24.66 -44.22 6.45
N ILE A 516 25.22 -43.83 7.60
CA ILE A 516 24.68 -44.16 8.92
C ILE A 516 23.30 -43.51 9.09
N LYS A 517 23.12 -42.26 8.66
CA LYS A 517 21.83 -41.57 8.69
C LYS A 517 20.80 -42.25 7.77
N CYS A 518 21.17 -42.58 6.54
CA CYS A 518 20.28 -43.23 5.57
C CYS A 518 19.77 -44.59 6.06
N LYS A 519 20.62 -45.39 6.72
CA LYS A 519 20.23 -46.68 7.31
C LYS A 519 19.15 -46.56 8.38
N LYS A 520 18.98 -45.39 9.01
CA LYS A 520 17.97 -45.15 10.05
C LYS A 520 16.63 -44.62 9.51
N ILE A 521 16.56 -44.27 8.22
CA ILE A 521 15.36 -43.68 7.61
C ILE A 521 14.47 -44.78 7.04
N ARG A 522 13.21 -44.83 7.48
CA ARG A 522 12.21 -45.83 7.05
C ARG A 522 11.43 -45.45 5.77
N ARG A 523 11.78 -44.33 5.12
CA ARG A 523 11.09 -43.81 3.92
C ARG A 523 11.85 -44.18 2.65
N LYS A 524 11.17 -44.10 1.50
CA LYS A 524 11.78 -44.32 0.19
C LYS A 524 12.86 -43.25 -0.06
N ILE A 525 14.10 -43.69 -0.12
CA ILE A 525 15.28 -42.86 -0.40
C ILE A 525 15.62 -43.02 -1.88
N THR A 526 15.80 -41.91 -2.59
CA THR A 526 16.22 -41.89 -4.00
C THR A 526 17.73 -42.03 -4.12
N ASP A 527 18.46 -41.28 -3.30
CA ASP A 527 19.91 -41.34 -3.16
C ASP A 527 20.37 -40.79 -1.80
N ILE A 528 21.67 -40.84 -1.55
CA ILE A 528 22.28 -40.46 -0.27
C ILE A 528 22.01 -39.00 0.14
N LEU A 529 21.69 -38.11 -0.81
CA LEU A 529 21.40 -36.71 -0.50
C LEU A 529 20.03 -36.54 0.18
N ASP A 530 19.09 -37.47 0.02
CA ASP A 530 17.78 -37.39 0.71
C ASP A 530 17.91 -37.51 2.24
N CYS A 531 19.07 -37.99 2.73
CA CYS A 531 19.39 -38.12 4.14
C CYS A 531 20.14 -36.89 4.72
N THR A 532 20.34 -35.84 3.91
CA THR A 532 21.06 -34.63 4.33
C THR A 532 20.15 -33.63 5.03
N ASP A 533 20.62 -33.04 6.13
CA ASP A 533 20.01 -31.85 6.74
C ASP A 533 20.74 -30.58 6.27
N LEU A 534 20.22 -29.40 6.61
CA LEU A 534 20.86 -28.12 6.25
C LEU A 534 22.33 -28.03 6.71
N GLY A 535 22.68 -28.65 7.84
CA GLY A 535 24.06 -28.65 8.33
C GLY A 535 24.99 -29.48 7.48
N THR A 536 24.52 -30.62 6.98
CA THR A 536 25.26 -31.47 6.07
C THR A 536 25.36 -30.84 4.68
N ILE A 537 24.29 -30.20 4.20
CA ILE A 537 24.31 -29.43 2.95
C ILE A 537 25.32 -28.29 3.02
N TYR A 538 25.34 -27.51 4.12
CA TYR A 538 26.34 -26.46 4.34
C TYR A 538 27.77 -27.04 4.32
N ALA A 539 28.01 -28.17 4.98
CA ALA A 539 29.33 -28.79 5.01
C ALA A 539 29.78 -29.23 3.60
N LEU A 540 28.88 -29.81 2.81
CA LEU A 540 29.13 -30.18 1.42
C LEU A 540 29.48 -28.96 0.57
N LEU A 541 28.66 -27.91 0.61
CA LEU A 541 28.89 -26.67 -0.17
C LEU A 541 30.19 -25.95 0.23
N LYS A 542 30.59 -26.04 1.51
CA LYS A 542 31.84 -25.47 2.00
C LYS A 542 33.08 -26.21 1.48
N GLN A 543 32.99 -27.54 1.34
CA GLN A 543 34.11 -28.38 0.89
C GLN A 543 34.17 -28.52 -0.63
N LEU A 544 33.02 -28.48 -1.30
CA LEU A 544 32.87 -28.61 -2.75
C LEU A 544 32.66 -27.24 -3.41
N LYS A 545 33.62 -26.34 -3.20
CA LYS A 545 33.54 -24.96 -3.72
C LYS A 545 33.46 -24.90 -5.25
N GLU A 546 34.00 -25.92 -5.92
CA GLU A 546 33.99 -26.06 -7.38
C GLU A 546 32.57 -26.14 -7.98
N LEU A 547 31.54 -26.48 -7.19
CA LEU A 547 30.17 -26.61 -7.69
C LEU A 547 29.51 -25.27 -8.05
N ASP A 548 30.07 -24.14 -7.61
CA ASP A 548 29.58 -22.76 -7.84
C ASP A 548 28.06 -22.58 -7.64
N ILE A 549 27.49 -23.27 -6.65
CA ILE A 549 26.05 -23.18 -6.37
C ILE A 549 25.71 -21.84 -5.71
N LEU A 550 26.59 -21.37 -4.81
CA LEU A 550 26.45 -20.14 -4.03
C LEU A 550 27.80 -19.43 -3.88
N GLU A 551 27.76 -18.10 -3.82
CA GLU A 551 28.95 -17.29 -3.56
C GLU A 551 29.42 -17.45 -2.10
N PRO A 552 30.70 -17.15 -1.77
CA PRO A 552 31.21 -17.28 -0.40
C PRO A 552 30.40 -16.51 0.66
N SER A 553 29.88 -15.32 0.30
CA SER A 553 28.97 -14.52 1.12
C SER A 553 27.63 -15.22 1.40
N ASP A 554 27.09 -15.92 0.40
CA ASP A 554 25.82 -16.64 0.51
C ASP A 554 25.96 -17.93 1.33
N ILE A 555 27.12 -18.60 1.25
CA ILE A 555 27.46 -19.76 2.10
C ILE A 555 27.49 -19.35 3.59
N GLU A 556 27.93 -18.12 3.89
CA GLU A 556 27.93 -17.59 5.25
C GLU A 556 26.50 -17.33 5.78
N LEU A 557 25.58 -16.88 4.92
CA LEU A 557 24.14 -16.80 5.27
C LEU A 557 23.56 -18.19 5.57
N LEU A 558 23.99 -19.21 4.83
CA LEU A 558 23.60 -20.61 5.05
C LEU A 558 24.14 -21.16 6.38
N ARG A 559 25.32 -20.70 6.82
CA ARG A 559 25.85 -21.00 8.16
C ARG A 559 24.94 -20.42 9.25
N ILE A 560 24.51 -19.18 9.12
CA ILE A 560 23.59 -18.53 10.06
C ILE A 560 22.29 -19.32 10.15
N LEU A 561 21.71 -19.75 9.02
CA LEU A 561 20.51 -20.57 9.01
C LEU A 561 20.72 -21.95 9.64
N LYS A 562 21.86 -22.61 9.37
CA LYS A 562 22.24 -23.87 10.01
C LYS A 562 22.26 -23.72 11.53
N ASP A 563 22.91 -22.69 12.06
CA ASP A 563 23.06 -22.51 13.51
C ASP A 563 21.68 -22.28 14.17
N ARG A 564 20.76 -21.60 13.48
CA ARG A 564 19.37 -21.41 13.93
C ARG A 564 18.49 -22.64 13.77
N ARG A 565 18.75 -23.52 12.81
CA ARG A 565 18.00 -24.76 12.62
C ARG A 565 17.96 -25.61 13.88
N ASN A 566 19.07 -25.70 14.60
CA ASN A 566 19.14 -26.51 15.82
C ASN A 566 18.19 -25.98 16.89
N GLU A 567 18.09 -24.66 17.03
CA GLU A 567 17.13 -24.00 17.91
C GLU A 567 15.69 -24.27 17.44
N LEU A 568 15.40 -24.15 16.13
CA LEU A 568 14.03 -24.27 15.61
C LEU A 568 13.48 -25.70 15.53
N VAL A 569 14.33 -26.70 15.33
CA VAL A 569 13.90 -28.09 15.04
C VAL A 569 13.97 -29.00 16.27
N HIS A 570 14.85 -28.68 17.23
CA HIS A 570 15.10 -29.55 18.40
C HIS A 570 14.57 -28.99 19.73
N LEU A 571 14.09 -27.74 19.79
CA LEU A 571 13.34 -27.25 20.95
C LEU A 571 11.94 -27.89 20.97
N LYS A 572 11.55 -28.45 22.12
CA LYS A 572 10.15 -28.87 22.34
C LYS A 572 9.30 -27.64 22.65
N GLU A 573 8.05 -27.63 22.21
CA GLU A 573 7.10 -26.54 22.49
C GLU A 573 6.93 -26.26 23.99
N GLU A 574 7.07 -27.30 24.81
CA GLU A 574 7.01 -27.24 26.28
C GLU A 574 8.15 -26.39 26.89
N ASP A 575 9.30 -26.32 26.22
CA ASP A 575 10.49 -25.57 26.68
C ASP A 575 10.43 -24.08 26.31
N LEU A 576 9.45 -23.69 25.49
CA LEU A 576 9.32 -22.33 24.96
C LEU A 576 8.40 -21.49 25.83
N LYS A 577 8.98 -20.45 26.47
CA LYS A 577 8.24 -19.47 27.28
C LYS A 577 7.55 -18.39 26.45
N LYS A 578 8.00 -18.14 25.22
CA LYS A 578 7.51 -17.09 24.30
C LYS A 578 7.80 -17.45 22.85
N ASP A 579 7.05 -16.88 21.90
CA ASP A 579 7.29 -17.02 20.46
C ASP A 579 8.65 -16.39 20.06
N LEU A 580 9.10 -16.61 18.82
CA LEU A 580 10.31 -15.97 18.29
C LEU A 580 10.20 -14.45 18.35
N GLU A 581 11.27 -13.83 18.86
CA GLU A 581 11.46 -12.38 18.77
C GLU A 581 11.46 -11.95 17.31
N GLU A 582 10.80 -10.82 17.06
CA GLU A 582 10.47 -10.38 15.72
C GLU A 582 11.73 -10.14 14.85
N GLU A 583 12.79 -9.57 15.43
CA GLU A 583 14.07 -9.37 14.75
C GLU A 583 14.71 -10.71 14.32
N LYS A 584 14.71 -11.69 15.23
CA LYS A 584 15.29 -13.02 14.98
C LYS A 584 14.49 -13.77 13.92
N TYR A 585 13.17 -13.72 13.99
CA TYR A 585 12.30 -14.28 12.96
C TYR A 585 12.55 -13.63 11.59
N ARG A 586 12.61 -12.29 11.54
CA ARG A 586 12.84 -11.52 10.30
C ARG A 586 14.14 -11.92 9.61
N MET A 587 15.23 -12.03 10.38
CA MET A 587 16.53 -12.47 9.89
C MET A 587 16.46 -13.86 9.23
N ILE A 588 15.78 -14.82 9.86
CA ILE A 588 15.67 -16.20 9.35
C ILE A 588 14.91 -16.21 8.02
N ILE A 589 13.74 -15.58 7.95
CA ILE A 589 12.92 -15.56 6.73
C ILE A 589 13.61 -14.80 5.59
N ALA A 590 14.23 -13.66 5.88
CA ALA A 590 14.98 -12.88 4.90
C ALA A 590 16.09 -13.72 4.25
N ASN A 591 16.88 -14.43 5.07
CA ASN A 591 17.98 -15.26 4.59
C ASN A 591 17.47 -16.45 3.77
N VAL A 592 16.39 -17.13 4.22
CA VAL A 592 15.78 -18.23 3.46
C VAL A 592 15.30 -17.75 2.09
N ARG A 593 14.56 -16.63 2.04
CA ARG A 593 14.02 -16.09 0.78
C ARG A 593 15.12 -15.62 -0.17
N TYR A 594 16.14 -14.95 0.35
CA TYR A 594 17.29 -14.50 -0.44
C TYR A 594 18.02 -15.68 -1.10
N ILE A 595 18.31 -16.74 -0.33
CA ILE A 595 18.94 -17.95 -0.86
C ILE A 595 18.03 -18.62 -1.91
N LYS A 596 16.72 -18.79 -1.64
CA LYS A 596 15.76 -19.33 -2.63
C LYS A 596 15.77 -18.50 -3.93
N SER A 597 15.76 -17.17 -3.85
CA SER A 597 15.75 -16.28 -5.03
C SER A 597 17.04 -16.38 -5.86
N LYS A 598 18.22 -16.42 -5.22
CA LYS A 598 19.51 -16.57 -5.92
C LYS A 598 19.57 -17.89 -6.69
N LEU A 599 19.10 -18.95 -6.07
CA LEU A 599 19.04 -20.28 -6.65
C LEU A 599 18.04 -20.37 -7.83
N GLN A 600 16.93 -19.65 -7.78
CA GLN A 600 15.98 -19.54 -8.90
C GLN A 600 16.54 -18.76 -10.10
N GLY A 601 17.36 -17.73 -9.86
CA GLY A 601 17.99 -16.93 -10.92
C GLY A 601 18.99 -17.73 -11.76
N LYS A 602 19.80 -18.61 -11.14
CA LYS A 602 20.78 -19.44 -11.86
C LYS A 602 20.15 -20.56 -12.72
N LEU A 603 18.94 -21.02 -12.39
CA LEU A 603 18.19 -22.03 -13.17
C LEU A 603 17.53 -21.49 -14.44
N ARG A 604 17.36 -20.17 -14.59
CA ARG A 604 16.82 -19.53 -15.80
C ARG A 604 17.89 -19.16 -16.83
N MET A 605 19.17 -19.27 -16.47
CA MET A 605 20.32 -18.94 -17.33
C MET A 605 21.13 -20.17 -17.78
N SER A 606 20.78 -21.36 -17.29
CA SER A 606 21.22 -22.67 -17.80
C SER A 606 20.13 -23.29 -18.65
#